data_AF-A0A699ZYZ5-F1
#
_entry.id   AF-A0A699ZYZ5-F1
#
_cell.length_a   1.000
_cell.length_b   1.000
_cell.length_c   1.000
_cell.angle_alpha   90.00
_cell.angle_beta   90.00
_cell.angle_gamma   90.00
#
_symmetry.space_group_name_H-M   'P 1'
#
loop_
_entity.id
_entity.type
_entity.pdbx_description
1 polymer ?
#
loop_
_entity_poly.entity_id
_entity_poly.type
_entity_poly.pdbx_seq_one_letter_code
_entity_poly.pdbx_strand_id
1 'polypeptide(L)'
;MCKANASFSPADCVKFMSALLEFDDHLDMLYRLTKPRVSGRDHEAAEAIAKAPEAQLLDRHFRLLREDMVAPLREVLRTLTQWQQLDGNAAWGAPTQAAMQQVLRNVYHQVSVLGVCKQQNRMACVMLSFVLPPGHHANRLETRKEKEEFWDKHGRGTLPLNALVCLAAPGDPLLFGTVVRREPKEMAEALPLVGVSFEAGRGLEQVLAWIGRSLTKKVLVQVSTNLLSIRPVLEGLQALPTVPLAEELVYGQAPQRPSYLSAAQVEAVVAQQQLDTQLAGRALDPSQAAALEHGLGQRVALIQGPPGTGKTFIGVMLSPAIVRHSQETILCVCYTNHALDQFLEALLDKGIKDIVRIGG
;
A
#
# COMPACT_ATOMS: atom_id res chain seq x y z
N MET A 1 -5.65 -15.38 -12.88
CA MET A 1 -5.42 -14.31 -13.88
C MET A 1 -5.96 -12.98 -13.34
N CYS A 2 -5.13 -12.19 -12.67
CA CYS A 2 -5.47 -10.80 -12.36
C CYS A 2 -5.48 -10.00 -13.66
N LYS A 3 -6.53 -9.22 -13.93
CA LYS A 3 -6.55 -8.32 -15.09
C LYS A 3 -5.39 -7.33 -14.96
N ALA A 4 -4.42 -7.41 -15.88
CA ALA A 4 -3.23 -6.55 -15.91
C ALA A 4 -3.51 -5.07 -16.23
N ASN A 5 -4.78 -4.66 -16.39
CA ASN A 5 -5.16 -3.33 -16.85
C ASN A 5 -6.30 -2.70 -16.03
N ALA A 6 -6.29 -2.83 -14.70
CA ALA A 6 -7.03 -1.90 -13.86
C ALA A 6 -6.24 -0.57 -13.77
N SER A 7 -6.13 0.15 -14.89
CA SER A 7 -5.61 1.52 -14.87
C SER A 7 -6.70 2.42 -14.28
N PHE A 8 -6.55 2.81 -13.02
CA PHE A 8 -7.40 3.83 -12.42
C PHE A 8 -7.23 5.14 -13.17
N SER A 9 -8.34 5.73 -13.61
CA SER A 9 -8.27 7.06 -14.21
C SER A 9 -8.02 8.11 -13.12
N PRO A 10 -7.36 9.23 -13.42
CA PRO A 10 -7.22 10.36 -12.50
C PRO A 10 -8.58 10.82 -11.91
N ALA A 11 -9.67 10.67 -12.66
CA ALA A 11 -11.02 10.97 -12.20
C ALA A 11 -11.52 10.00 -11.10
N ASP A 12 -11.10 8.73 -11.16
CA ASP A 12 -11.45 7.75 -10.12
C ASP A 12 -10.72 8.02 -8.80
N CYS A 13 -9.48 8.51 -8.87
CA CYS A 13 -8.72 8.97 -7.71
C CYS A 13 -9.39 10.15 -7.04
N VAL A 14 -9.80 11.16 -7.82
CA VAL A 14 -10.39 12.37 -7.28
C VAL A 14 -11.80 12.11 -6.76
N LYS A 15 -12.62 11.27 -7.39
CA LYS A 15 -13.89 10.81 -6.80
C LYS A 15 -13.70 10.07 -5.48
N PHE A 16 -12.69 9.22 -5.38
CA PHE A 16 -12.35 8.54 -4.13
C PHE A 16 -11.88 9.53 -3.05
N MET A 17 -11.09 10.53 -3.43
CA MET A 17 -10.65 11.62 -2.55
C MET A 17 -11.79 12.56 -2.14
N SER A 18 -12.69 12.92 -3.05
CA SER A 18 -13.88 13.73 -2.79
C SER A 18 -14.82 12.97 -1.84
N ALA A 19 -15.00 11.65 -2.03
CA ALA A 19 -15.70 10.81 -1.06
C ALA A 19 -15.02 10.76 0.32
N LEU A 20 -13.70 10.95 0.39
CA LEU A 20 -12.93 11.06 1.64
C LEU A 20 -12.98 12.48 2.26
N LEU A 21 -13.27 13.52 1.47
CA LEU A 21 -13.11 14.93 1.82
C LEU A 21 -14.45 15.68 2.02
N GLU A 22 -15.55 15.27 1.38
CA GLU A 22 -16.82 16.01 1.36
C GLU A 22 -17.82 15.63 2.48
N PHE A 23 -17.48 14.70 3.37
CA PHE A 23 -18.40 14.25 4.42
C PHE A 23 -17.91 14.64 5.82
N ASP A 24 -18.49 15.72 6.35
CA ASP A 24 -18.36 16.13 7.76
C ASP A 24 -19.00 15.12 8.73
N ASP A 25 -19.83 14.19 8.23
CA ASP A 25 -20.35 13.08 9.00
C ASP A 25 -19.71 11.74 8.57
N HIS A 26 -18.77 11.30 9.39
CA HIS A 26 -18.08 10.01 9.29
C HIS A 26 -19.07 8.83 9.21
N LEU A 27 -20.29 8.96 9.73
CA LEU A 27 -21.35 7.95 9.66
C LEU A 27 -22.02 7.82 8.28
N ASP A 28 -22.24 8.90 7.52
CA ASP A 28 -22.86 8.81 6.18
C ASP A 28 -21.88 8.24 5.13
N MET A 29 -20.60 8.59 5.24
CA MET A 29 -19.53 7.97 4.43
C MET A 29 -19.37 6.48 4.75
N LEU A 30 -19.41 6.12 6.04
CA LEU A 30 -19.45 4.73 6.50
C LEU A 30 -20.68 4.00 5.95
N TYR A 31 -21.86 4.61 5.99
CA TYR A 31 -23.11 4.01 5.52
C TYR A 31 -23.11 3.70 4.02
N ARG A 32 -22.55 4.60 3.20
CA ARG A 32 -22.55 4.46 1.72
C ARG A 32 -21.46 3.55 1.17
N LEU A 33 -20.32 3.47 1.85
CA LEU A 33 -19.22 2.59 1.43
C LEU A 33 -19.40 1.16 1.95
N THR A 34 -20.07 0.93 3.08
CA THR A 34 -20.13 -0.40 3.72
C THR A 34 -21.35 -1.25 3.36
N LYS A 35 -22.41 -0.70 2.76
CA LYS A 35 -23.56 -1.51 2.34
C LYS A 35 -23.45 -1.95 0.87
N PRO A 36 -23.75 -3.23 0.56
CA PRO A 36 -24.20 -3.59 -0.78
C PRO A 36 -25.44 -2.75 -1.10
N ARG A 37 -25.59 -2.28 -2.34
CA ARG A 37 -26.80 -1.61 -2.81
C ARG A 37 -28.02 -2.51 -2.61
N VAL A 38 -28.67 -2.46 -1.44
CA VAL A 38 -29.94 -3.13 -1.20
C VAL A 38 -31.02 -2.06 -1.13
N SER A 39 -31.76 -1.93 -2.22
CA SER A 39 -32.92 -1.06 -2.32
C SER A 39 -34.14 -1.70 -1.65
N GLY A 40 -34.66 -1.07 -0.60
CA GLY A 40 -36.09 -0.81 -0.46
C GLY A 40 -37.06 -1.90 0.03
N ARG A 41 -36.69 -3.17 0.22
CA ARG A 41 -37.62 -4.17 0.83
C ARG A 41 -37.04 -5.14 1.86
N ASP A 42 -35.72 -5.20 2.04
CA ASP A 42 -35.06 -6.23 2.86
C ASP A 42 -34.35 -5.64 4.09
N HIS A 43 -34.97 -4.68 4.79
CA HIS A 43 -34.27 -3.97 5.86
C HIS A 43 -33.97 -4.87 7.08
N GLU A 44 -34.89 -5.79 7.43
CA GLU A 44 -34.73 -6.77 8.51
C GLU A 44 -33.75 -7.90 8.13
N ALA A 45 -33.81 -8.40 6.89
CA ALA A 45 -32.86 -9.38 6.39
C ALA A 45 -31.44 -8.81 6.30
N ALA A 46 -31.29 -7.55 5.86
CA ALA A 46 -30.01 -6.86 5.86
C ALA A 46 -29.46 -6.65 7.29
N GLU A 47 -30.35 -6.42 8.28
CA GLU A 47 -29.95 -6.28 9.68
C GLU A 47 -29.52 -7.62 10.30
N ALA A 48 -30.20 -8.72 9.96
CA ALA A 48 -29.80 -10.06 10.36
C ALA A 48 -28.46 -10.48 9.74
N ILE A 49 -28.23 -10.17 8.45
CA ILE A 49 -26.96 -10.41 7.76
C ILE A 49 -25.83 -9.56 8.40
N ALA A 50 -26.09 -8.30 8.72
CA ALA A 50 -25.11 -7.43 9.38
C ALA A 50 -24.73 -7.92 10.79
N LYS A 51 -25.62 -8.64 11.46
CA LYS A 51 -25.38 -9.24 12.78
C LYS A 51 -24.60 -10.57 12.71
N ALA A 52 -24.41 -11.16 11.54
CA ALA A 52 -23.65 -12.40 11.40
C ALA A 52 -22.19 -12.21 11.87
N PRO A 53 -21.59 -13.15 12.62
CA PRO A 53 -20.23 -13.02 13.15
C PRO A 53 -19.17 -12.73 12.09
N GLU A 54 -19.26 -13.38 10.94
CA GLU A 54 -18.37 -13.16 9.80
C GLU A 54 -18.51 -11.74 9.22
N ALA A 55 -19.74 -11.26 9.05
CA ALA A 55 -20.01 -9.91 8.56
C ALA A 55 -19.48 -8.84 9.53
N GLN A 56 -19.63 -9.07 10.84
CA GLN A 56 -19.05 -8.19 11.86
C GLN A 56 -17.52 -8.17 11.81
N LEU A 57 -16.87 -9.33 11.60
CA LEU A 57 -15.42 -9.39 11.48
C LEU A 57 -14.92 -8.64 10.24
N LEU A 58 -15.56 -8.87 9.08
CA LEU A 58 -15.22 -8.18 7.84
C LEU A 58 -15.44 -6.66 7.96
N ASP A 59 -16.54 -6.22 8.57
CA ASP A 59 -16.79 -4.79 8.82
C ASP A 59 -15.73 -4.18 9.74
N ARG A 60 -15.36 -4.85 10.84
CA ARG A 60 -14.27 -4.40 11.72
C ARG A 60 -12.94 -4.31 10.99
N HIS A 61 -12.54 -5.35 10.26
CA HIS A 61 -11.30 -5.34 9.48
C HIS A 61 -11.30 -4.26 8.42
N PHE A 62 -12.42 -4.07 7.72
CA PHE A 62 -12.57 -2.99 6.75
C PHE A 62 -12.37 -1.63 7.41
N ARG A 63 -13.02 -1.36 8.55
CA ARG A 63 -12.90 -0.06 9.24
C ARG A 63 -11.50 0.20 9.76
N LEU A 64 -10.88 -0.79 10.39
CA LEU A 64 -9.52 -0.68 10.93
C LEU A 64 -8.50 -0.47 9.82
N LEU A 65 -8.54 -1.31 8.78
CA LEU A 65 -7.59 -1.21 7.68
C LEU A 65 -7.79 0.08 6.89
N ARG A 66 -9.04 0.50 6.68
CA ARG A 66 -9.33 1.81 6.08
C ARG A 66 -8.76 2.93 6.94
N GLU A 67 -8.94 2.88 8.25
CA GLU A 67 -8.39 3.90 9.15
C GLU A 67 -6.87 3.94 9.10
N ASP A 68 -6.19 2.81 9.22
CA ASP A 68 -4.72 2.73 9.14
C ASP A 68 -4.20 3.27 7.81
N MET A 69 -4.90 2.99 6.71
CA MET A 69 -4.52 3.42 5.37
C MET A 69 -4.85 4.90 5.07
N VAL A 70 -5.92 5.43 5.66
CA VAL A 70 -6.44 6.78 5.38
C VAL A 70 -6.00 7.81 6.41
N ALA A 71 -5.73 7.43 7.66
CA ALA A 71 -5.35 8.35 8.73
C ALA A 71 -4.15 9.24 8.37
N PRO A 72 -3.05 8.73 7.78
CA PRO A 72 -1.94 9.58 7.36
C PRO A 72 -2.34 10.62 6.32
N LEU A 73 -3.19 10.23 5.36
CA LEU A 73 -3.72 11.12 4.33
C LEU A 73 -4.60 12.21 4.96
N ARG A 74 -5.49 11.83 5.88
CA ARG A 74 -6.38 12.77 6.58
C ARG A 74 -5.60 13.81 7.37
N GLU A 75 -4.51 13.40 8.01
CA GLU A 75 -3.67 14.31 8.78
C GLU A 75 -2.94 15.33 7.89
N VAL A 76 -2.43 14.88 6.74
CA VAL A 76 -1.85 15.76 5.72
C VAL A 76 -2.89 16.79 5.25
N LEU A 77 -4.10 16.34 4.96
CA LEU A 77 -5.18 17.19 4.48
C LEU A 77 -5.62 18.20 5.54
N ARG A 78 -5.82 17.79 6.79
CA ARG A 78 -6.13 18.71 7.90
C ARG A 78 -5.08 19.80 8.05
N THR A 79 -3.81 19.41 7.99
CA THR A 79 -2.69 20.37 8.03
C THR A 79 -2.77 21.38 6.89
N LEU A 80 -3.07 20.93 5.67
CA LEU A 80 -3.22 21.80 4.50
C LEU A 80 -4.44 22.72 4.61
N THR A 81 -5.59 22.21 5.07
CA THR A 81 -6.82 22.99 5.22
C THR A 81 -6.67 24.05 6.31
N GLN A 82 -6.04 23.72 7.44
CA GLN A 82 -5.71 24.69 8.49
C GLN A 82 -4.78 25.78 7.95
N TRP A 83 -3.78 25.41 7.14
CA TRP A 83 -2.90 26.37 6.49
C TRP A 83 -3.63 27.26 5.48
N GLN A 84 -4.64 26.75 4.78
CA GLN A 84 -5.47 27.54 3.87
C GLN A 84 -6.35 28.57 4.57
N GLN A 85 -6.78 28.27 5.79
CA GLN A 85 -7.61 29.14 6.63
C GLN A 85 -6.82 30.28 7.30
N LEU A 86 -5.49 30.26 7.23
CA LEU A 86 -4.66 31.37 7.69
C LEU A 86 -4.89 32.58 6.77
N ASP A 87 -5.43 33.65 7.32
CA ASP A 87 -5.63 34.91 6.63
C ASP A 87 -4.32 35.39 5.98
N GLY A 88 -4.40 35.76 4.69
CA GLY A 88 -3.26 36.24 3.90
C GLY A 88 -2.55 37.49 4.45
N ASN A 89 -3.10 38.12 5.49
CA ASN A 89 -2.52 39.27 6.20
C ASN A 89 -1.73 38.91 7.48
N ALA A 90 -1.75 37.65 7.93
CA ALA A 90 -0.99 37.18 9.10
C ALA A 90 0.28 36.39 8.70
N ALA A 91 0.99 36.86 7.66
CA ALA A 91 2.19 36.21 7.12
C ALA A 91 3.41 36.15 8.07
N TRP A 92 3.27 36.56 9.33
CA TRP A 92 4.31 36.52 10.37
C TRP A 92 3.87 35.72 11.60
N GLY A 93 3.21 34.58 11.37
CA GLY A 93 2.80 33.65 12.43
C GLY A 93 2.24 32.31 11.95
N ALA A 94 2.13 32.10 10.63
CA ALA A 94 1.89 30.78 10.06
C ALA A 94 3.00 29.81 10.50
N PRO A 95 2.72 28.49 10.69
CA PRO A 95 3.76 27.51 10.95
C PRO A 95 4.86 27.72 9.91
N THR A 96 6.06 28.07 10.39
CA THR A 96 7.19 28.44 9.54
C THR A 96 7.45 27.33 8.51
N GLN A 97 8.07 27.65 7.38
CA GLN A 97 8.47 26.63 6.38
C GLN A 97 9.15 25.40 7.01
N ALA A 98 9.87 25.59 8.13
CA ALA A 98 10.45 24.53 8.94
C ALA A 98 9.40 23.65 9.68
N ALA A 99 8.34 24.25 10.23
CA ALA A 99 7.24 23.52 10.89
C ALA A 99 6.40 22.69 9.90
N MET A 100 6.14 23.20 8.68
CA MET A 100 5.51 22.39 7.62
C MET A 100 6.39 21.21 7.19
N GLN A 101 7.72 21.37 7.11
CA GLN A 101 8.63 20.27 6.77
C GLN A 101 8.76 19.22 7.88
N GLN A 102 8.49 19.57 9.13
CA GLN A 102 8.46 18.62 10.25
C GLN A 102 7.23 17.71 10.22
N VAL A 103 6.10 18.18 9.67
CA VAL A 103 4.83 17.43 9.56
C VAL A 103 4.68 16.77 8.18
N LEU A 104 5.12 17.45 7.11
CA LEU A 104 5.03 17.03 5.72
C LEU A 104 6.43 17.02 5.08
N ARG A 105 7.12 15.87 5.11
CA ARG A 105 8.47 15.74 4.54
C ARG A 105 8.57 16.05 3.04
N ASN A 106 7.44 16.04 2.32
CA ASN A 106 7.38 16.08 0.86
C ASN A 106 6.62 17.31 0.34
N VAL A 107 7.06 18.50 0.76
CA VAL A 107 6.57 19.80 0.26
C VAL A 107 7.62 20.40 -0.67
N TYR A 108 7.20 20.83 -1.86
CA TYR A 108 8.05 21.42 -2.89
C TYR A 108 7.59 22.84 -3.21
N HIS A 109 8.57 23.74 -3.33
CA HIS A 109 8.33 25.18 -3.48
C HIS A 109 8.72 25.67 -4.88
N GLN A 110 8.41 26.93 -5.17
CA GLN A 110 8.70 27.59 -6.46
C GLN A 110 8.16 26.78 -7.65
N VAL A 111 6.93 26.31 -7.51
CA VAL A 111 6.29 25.48 -8.53
C VAL A 111 6.05 26.32 -9.76
N SER A 112 6.49 25.86 -10.93
CA SER A 112 6.18 26.52 -12.21
C SER A 112 5.49 25.56 -13.16
N VAL A 113 4.47 26.06 -13.87
CA VAL A 113 3.71 25.26 -14.82
C VAL A 113 4.33 25.47 -16.20
N LEU A 114 5.00 24.46 -16.73
CA LEU A 114 5.75 24.59 -17.98
C LEU A 114 4.88 24.43 -19.22
N GLY A 115 3.88 23.54 -19.16
CA GLY A 115 3.01 23.25 -20.29
C GLY A 115 2.32 21.89 -20.18
N VAL A 116 1.68 21.46 -21.26
CA VAL A 116 1.02 20.16 -21.37
C VAL A 116 1.85 19.25 -22.25
N CYS A 117 2.08 18.02 -21.79
CA CYS A 117 2.73 16.97 -22.56
C CYS A 117 1.75 15.82 -22.79
N LYS A 118 1.74 15.27 -24.01
CA LYS A 118 0.96 14.08 -24.34
C LYS A 118 1.82 12.84 -24.12
N GLN A 119 1.37 11.93 -23.26
CA GLN A 119 2.06 10.65 -23.07
C GLN A 119 1.70 9.64 -24.17
N GLN A 120 2.55 8.63 -24.34
CA GLN A 120 2.35 7.53 -25.29
C GLN A 120 1.01 6.79 -25.08
N ASN A 121 0.54 6.69 -23.83
CA ASN A 121 -0.74 6.09 -23.44
C ASN A 121 -1.96 7.03 -23.61
N ARG A 122 -1.89 8.05 -24.47
CA ARG A 122 -2.97 9.02 -24.77
C ARG A 122 -3.45 9.90 -23.59
N MET A 123 -2.93 9.75 -22.39
CA MET A 123 -3.19 10.69 -21.29
C MET A 123 -2.32 11.94 -21.44
N ALA A 124 -2.93 13.12 -21.32
CA ALA A 124 -2.21 14.38 -21.25
C ALA A 124 -1.85 14.70 -19.79
N CYS A 125 -0.65 15.22 -19.56
CA CYS A 125 -0.20 15.63 -18.24
C CYS A 125 0.32 17.07 -18.28
N VAL A 126 0.14 17.80 -17.18
CA VAL A 126 0.74 19.11 -16.97
C VAL A 126 2.14 18.92 -16.40
N MET A 127 3.14 19.50 -17.06
CA MET A 127 4.53 19.47 -16.60
C MET A 127 4.75 20.57 -15.56
N LEU A 128 5.19 20.15 -14.37
CA LEU A 128 5.52 21.03 -13.26
C LEU A 128 7.02 20.97 -12.98
N SER A 129 7.64 22.14 -12.78
CA SER A 129 8.99 22.26 -12.21
C SER A 129 8.90 22.75 -10.78
N PHE A 130 9.85 22.37 -9.93
CA PHE A 130 9.87 22.78 -8.53
C PHE A 130 11.28 22.74 -7.94
N VAL A 131 11.45 23.34 -6.76
CA VAL A 131 12.70 23.29 -5.99
C VAL A 131 12.61 22.18 -4.94
N LEU A 132 13.67 21.37 -4.84
CA LEU A 132 13.80 20.35 -3.81
C LEU A 132 14.11 20.97 -2.44
N PRO A 133 13.63 20.38 -1.34
CA PRO A 133 14.01 20.80 0.00
C PRO A 133 15.54 20.85 0.16
N PRO A 134 16.13 21.84 0.85
CA PRO A 134 17.59 22.02 0.93
C PRO A 134 18.35 20.76 1.38
N GLY A 135 17.80 20.00 2.33
CA GLY A 135 18.39 18.76 2.84
C GLY A 135 18.22 17.52 1.95
N HIS A 136 17.58 17.64 0.79
CA HIS A 136 17.35 16.50 -0.11
C HIS A 136 18.68 16.00 -0.72
N HIS A 137 18.94 14.69 -0.68
CA HIS A 137 20.20 14.08 -1.11
C HIS A 137 20.64 14.51 -2.52
N ALA A 138 19.69 14.57 -3.46
CA ALA A 138 19.95 14.97 -4.84
C ALA A 138 20.59 16.38 -4.99
N ASN A 139 20.43 17.27 -4.02
CA ASN A 139 21.05 18.60 -4.04
C ASN A 139 22.57 18.54 -3.83
N ARG A 140 23.08 17.46 -3.22
CA ARG A 140 24.53 17.25 -2.98
C ARG A 140 25.25 16.61 -4.16
N LEU A 141 24.52 16.17 -5.17
CA LEU A 141 25.09 15.57 -6.37
C LEU A 141 25.43 16.68 -7.36
N GLU A 142 26.65 16.68 -7.89
CA GLU A 142 27.14 17.77 -8.74
C GLU A 142 26.88 17.47 -10.22
N THR A 143 27.08 16.22 -10.65
CA THR A 143 26.94 15.88 -12.07
C THR A 143 25.51 15.44 -12.41
N ARG A 144 25.08 15.74 -13.64
CA ARG A 144 23.78 15.29 -14.17
C ARG A 144 23.68 13.77 -14.17
N LYS A 145 24.76 13.06 -14.51
CA LYS A 145 24.79 11.59 -14.58
C LYS A 145 24.57 10.94 -13.21
N GLU A 146 25.21 11.44 -12.16
CA GLU A 146 24.99 10.96 -10.78
C GLU A 146 23.56 11.23 -10.31
N LYS A 147 23.00 12.40 -10.65
CA LYS A 147 21.59 12.70 -10.36
C LYS A 147 20.64 11.74 -11.05
N GLU A 148 20.87 11.46 -12.34
CA GLU A 148 20.05 10.51 -13.11
C GLU A 148 20.09 9.11 -12.47
N GLU A 149 21.29 8.61 -12.11
CA GLU A 149 21.45 7.32 -11.45
C GLU A 149 20.79 7.29 -10.06
N PHE A 150 20.92 8.36 -9.28
CA PHE A 150 20.23 8.50 -8.00
C PHE A 150 18.70 8.41 -8.18
N TRP A 151 18.12 9.13 -9.15
CA TRP A 151 16.68 9.15 -9.36
C TRP A 151 16.10 7.83 -9.85
N ASP A 152 16.92 7.04 -10.53
CA ASP A 152 16.59 5.69 -11.00
C ASP A 152 16.62 4.65 -9.87
N LYS A 153 17.66 4.68 -9.03
CA LYS A 153 17.91 3.64 -8.01
C LYS A 153 17.41 3.99 -6.61
N HIS A 154 17.60 5.22 -6.16
CA HIS A 154 17.43 5.60 -4.74
C HIS A 154 16.32 6.64 -4.51
N GLY A 155 16.04 7.49 -5.50
CA GLY A 155 15.08 8.59 -5.35
C GLY A 155 13.61 8.20 -5.52
N ARG A 156 13.28 6.90 -5.65
CA ARG A 156 11.94 6.40 -6.02
C ARG A 156 10.82 6.85 -5.09
N GLY A 157 11.12 7.14 -3.82
CA GLY A 157 10.12 7.62 -2.84
C GLY A 157 9.67 9.07 -3.04
N THR A 158 10.42 9.87 -3.80
CA THR A 158 10.09 11.28 -4.09
C THR A 158 9.23 11.35 -5.34
N LEU A 159 7.99 11.80 -5.17
CA LEU A 159 6.95 11.92 -6.20
C LEU A 159 6.87 10.68 -7.10
N PRO A 160 6.68 9.47 -6.54
CA PRO A 160 6.58 8.25 -7.34
C PRO A 160 5.41 8.34 -8.34
N LEU A 161 5.48 7.54 -9.40
CA LEU A 161 4.32 7.33 -10.26
C LEU A 161 3.11 6.92 -9.42
N ASN A 162 1.94 7.44 -9.77
CA ASN A 162 0.68 7.29 -9.07
C ASN A 162 0.59 7.95 -7.68
N ALA A 163 1.59 8.71 -7.26
CA ALA A 163 1.47 9.52 -6.06
C ALA A 163 0.33 10.53 -6.20
N LEU A 164 -0.48 10.64 -5.15
CA LEU A 164 -1.43 11.74 -5.02
C LEU A 164 -0.66 12.99 -4.61
N VAL A 165 -0.83 14.05 -5.39
CA VAL A 165 -0.26 15.35 -5.13
C VAL A 165 -1.33 16.41 -5.04
N CYS A 166 -1.01 17.51 -4.36
CA CYS A 166 -1.88 18.66 -4.26
C CYS A 166 -1.09 19.95 -4.50
N LEU A 167 -1.62 20.85 -5.32
CA LEU A 167 -1.19 22.25 -5.34
C LEU A 167 -2.02 23.02 -4.31
N ALA A 168 -1.34 23.69 -3.39
CA ALA A 168 -1.98 24.42 -2.30
C ALA A 168 -1.39 25.84 -2.18
N ALA A 169 -2.25 26.82 -1.88
CA ALA A 169 -1.87 28.18 -1.46
C ALA A 169 -2.89 28.70 -0.43
N PRO A 170 -2.51 29.63 0.46
CA PRO A 170 -3.44 30.26 1.38
C PRO A 170 -4.55 30.98 0.61
N GLY A 171 -5.81 30.77 1.01
CA GLY A 171 -7.00 31.37 0.38
C GLY A 171 -7.41 30.80 -0.98
N ASP A 172 -6.64 29.88 -1.58
CA ASP A 172 -6.98 29.22 -2.85
C ASP A 172 -7.55 27.81 -2.60
N PRO A 173 -8.43 27.27 -3.46
CA PRO A 173 -8.88 25.89 -3.36
C PRO A 173 -7.73 24.89 -3.56
N LEU A 174 -7.80 23.73 -2.88
CA LEU A 174 -6.85 22.62 -3.10
C LEU A 174 -7.05 22.03 -4.49
N LEU A 175 -5.96 21.86 -5.23
CA LEU A 175 -5.98 21.26 -6.56
C LEU A 175 -5.24 19.93 -6.55
N PHE A 176 -6.00 18.84 -6.56
CA PHE A 176 -5.47 17.49 -6.55
C PHE A 176 -5.10 16.99 -7.95
N GLY A 177 -4.01 16.25 -8.01
CA GLY A 177 -3.58 15.56 -9.21
C GLY A 177 -2.84 14.26 -8.88
N THR A 178 -2.56 13.48 -9.91
CA THR A 178 -1.80 12.24 -9.82
C THR A 178 -0.53 12.33 -10.66
N VAL A 179 0.60 11.91 -10.10
CA VAL A 179 1.85 11.83 -10.86
C VAL A 179 1.73 10.73 -11.91
N VAL A 180 1.76 11.10 -13.19
CA VAL A 180 1.64 10.16 -14.32
C VAL A 180 2.93 10.09 -15.15
N ARG A 181 3.84 11.05 -14.98
CA ARG A 181 5.16 11.06 -15.62
C ARG A 181 6.24 11.42 -14.62
N ARG A 182 7.26 10.58 -14.53
CA ARG A 182 8.43 10.79 -13.66
C ARG A 182 9.63 10.10 -14.28
N GLU A 183 10.41 10.82 -15.07
CA GLU A 183 11.60 10.28 -15.73
C GLU A 183 12.88 10.68 -14.97
N PRO A 184 13.84 9.75 -14.74
CA PRO A 184 15.09 10.08 -14.04
C PRO A 184 15.85 11.26 -14.66
N LYS A 185 15.85 11.37 -16.00
CA LYS A 185 16.47 12.48 -16.75
C LYS A 185 15.83 13.83 -16.46
N GLU A 186 14.51 13.86 -16.39
CA GLU A 186 13.71 15.06 -16.10
C GLU A 186 13.84 15.46 -14.62
N MET A 187 13.94 14.48 -13.72
CA MET A 187 14.19 14.72 -12.30
C MET A 187 15.63 15.20 -12.02
N ALA A 188 16.59 14.87 -12.89
CA ALA A 188 18.00 15.24 -12.76
C ALA A 188 18.33 16.67 -13.24
N GLU A 189 17.38 17.35 -13.87
CA GLU A 189 17.53 18.75 -14.27
C GLU A 189 17.79 19.68 -13.07
N ALA A 190 18.28 20.90 -13.34
CA ALA A 190 18.57 21.88 -12.30
C ALA A 190 17.33 22.18 -11.42
N LEU A 191 16.15 22.22 -12.05
CA LEU A 191 14.85 22.17 -11.40
C LEU A 191 14.16 20.87 -11.86
N PRO A 192 13.93 19.90 -10.96
CA PRO A 192 13.26 18.65 -11.32
C PRO A 192 11.90 18.88 -11.94
N LEU A 193 11.57 18.03 -12.92
CA LEU A 193 10.30 18.07 -13.64
C LEU A 193 9.47 16.81 -13.36
N VAL A 194 8.16 17.01 -13.16
CA VAL A 194 7.19 15.93 -13.00
C VAL A 194 5.93 16.22 -13.82
N GLY A 195 5.35 15.19 -14.44
CA GLY A 195 4.08 15.30 -15.15
C GLY A 195 2.93 14.85 -14.26
N VAL A 196 1.98 15.76 -14.03
CA VAL A 196 0.82 15.54 -13.17
C VAL A 196 -0.46 15.60 -14.02
N SER A 197 -1.33 14.61 -13.85
CA SER A 197 -2.68 14.67 -14.39
C SER A 197 -3.61 15.24 -13.34
N PHE A 198 -4.30 16.32 -13.70
CA PHE A 198 -5.39 16.89 -12.90
C PHE A 198 -6.74 16.40 -13.46
N GLU A 199 -7.76 16.29 -12.61
CA GLU A 199 -9.11 15.93 -13.08
C GLU A 199 -9.72 17.07 -13.90
N ALA A 200 -10.46 16.72 -14.95
CA ALA A 200 -11.19 17.67 -15.78
C ALA A 200 -12.28 18.37 -14.96
N GLY A 201 -12.28 19.71 -14.98
CA GLY A 201 -13.20 20.54 -14.20
C GLY A 201 -12.53 21.84 -13.74
N ARG A 202 -13.08 22.47 -12.67
CA ARG A 202 -12.65 23.78 -12.16
C ARG A 202 -11.16 23.86 -11.81
N GLY A 203 -10.50 22.74 -11.54
CA GLY A 203 -9.08 22.69 -11.18
C GLY A 203 -8.13 22.70 -12.39
N LEU A 204 -8.38 21.87 -13.40
CA LEU A 204 -7.51 21.78 -14.58
C LEU A 204 -7.48 23.10 -15.36
N GLU A 205 -8.62 23.77 -15.54
CA GLU A 205 -8.68 25.06 -16.23
C GLU A 205 -7.81 26.13 -15.55
N GLN A 206 -7.81 26.18 -14.20
CA GLN A 206 -6.96 27.08 -13.43
C GLN A 206 -5.47 26.75 -13.62
N VAL A 207 -5.12 25.46 -13.58
CA VAL A 207 -3.74 25.02 -13.80
C VAL A 207 -3.26 25.36 -15.21
N LEU A 208 -4.10 25.15 -16.22
CA LEU A 208 -3.79 25.49 -17.62
C LEU A 208 -3.61 26.99 -17.82
N ALA A 209 -4.38 27.83 -17.11
CA ALA A 209 -4.21 29.29 -17.14
C ALA A 209 -2.85 29.76 -16.57
N TRP A 210 -2.14 28.89 -15.85
CA TRP A 210 -0.82 29.18 -15.29
C TRP A 210 0.35 28.71 -16.16
N ILE A 211 0.11 28.14 -17.34
CA ILE A 211 1.19 27.74 -18.26
C ILE A 211 2.14 28.93 -18.51
N GLY A 212 3.43 28.66 -18.39
CA GLY A 212 4.52 29.64 -18.51
C GLY A 212 4.73 30.51 -17.27
N ARG A 213 4.01 30.28 -16.16
CA ARG A 213 4.11 31.10 -14.93
C ARG A 213 4.78 30.33 -13.79
N SER A 214 5.50 31.10 -12.96
CA SER A 214 6.00 30.63 -11.67
C SER A 214 5.01 31.00 -10.56
N LEU A 215 4.61 30.02 -9.76
CA LEU A 215 3.60 30.13 -8.72
C LEU A 215 4.27 30.38 -7.36
N THR A 216 4.68 31.63 -7.12
CA THR A 216 5.47 32.00 -5.94
C THR A 216 4.77 31.77 -4.59
N LYS A 217 3.43 31.77 -4.57
CA LYS A 217 2.62 31.55 -3.37
C LYS A 217 2.10 30.10 -3.23
N LYS A 218 2.29 29.25 -4.24
CA LYS A 218 1.79 27.87 -4.23
C LYS A 218 2.91 26.88 -3.95
N VAL A 219 2.54 25.82 -3.26
CA VAL A 219 3.40 24.66 -2.99
C VAL A 219 2.79 23.42 -3.61
N LEU A 220 3.66 22.51 -4.04
CA LEU A 220 3.29 21.16 -4.44
C LEU A 220 3.53 20.25 -3.25
N VAL A 221 2.52 19.50 -2.85
CA VAL A 221 2.59 18.60 -1.70
C VAL A 221 2.32 17.19 -2.17
N GLN A 222 3.22 16.26 -1.86
CA GLN A 222 2.95 14.83 -2.03
C GLN A 222 2.11 14.36 -0.84
N VAL A 223 0.83 14.08 -1.11
CA VAL A 223 -0.17 13.75 -0.09
C VAL A 223 -0.11 12.27 0.27
N SER A 224 0.07 11.39 -0.72
CA SER A 224 0.22 9.95 -0.48
C SER A 224 0.98 9.29 -1.62
N THR A 225 1.80 8.30 -1.29
CA THR A 225 2.48 7.43 -2.27
C THR A 225 1.61 6.26 -2.72
N ASN A 226 0.60 5.90 -1.93
CA ASN A 226 -0.05 4.60 -1.97
C ASN A 226 -1.58 4.69 -2.06
N LEU A 227 -2.15 5.86 -2.36
CA LEU A 227 -3.62 6.00 -2.42
C LEU A 227 -4.27 4.93 -3.30
N LEU A 228 -3.65 4.62 -4.44
CA LEU A 228 -4.15 3.60 -5.37
C LEU A 228 -4.06 2.16 -4.84
N SER A 229 -3.21 1.86 -3.87
CA SER A 229 -3.15 0.50 -3.28
C SER A 229 -4.21 0.29 -2.20
N ILE A 230 -4.76 1.37 -1.63
CA ILE A 230 -5.79 1.30 -0.58
C ILE A 230 -7.08 0.71 -1.15
N ARG A 231 -7.55 1.28 -2.27
CA ARG A 231 -8.87 0.95 -2.81
C ARG A 231 -9.03 -0.52 -3.21
N PRO A 232 -8.12 -1.16 -3.98
CA PRO A 232 -8.27 -2.58 -4.33
C PRO A 232 -8.30 -3.51 -3.12
N VAL A 233 -7.59 -3.15 -2.05
CA VAL A 233 -7.56 -3.93 -0.80
C VAL A 233 -8.91 -3.82 -0.09
N LEU A 234 -9.45 -2.60 0.02
CA LEU A 234 -10.76 -2.35 0.62
C LEU A 234 -11.90 -2.97 -0.20
N GLU A 235 -11.88 -2.83 -1.53
CA GLU A 235 -12.85 -3.48 -2.42
C GLU A 235 -12.75 -5.01 -2.33
N GLY A 236 -11.54 -5.55 -2.20
CA GLY A 236 -11.30 -6.97 -1.98
C GLY A 236 -11.98 -7.47 -0.71
N LEU A 237 -11.83 -6.76 0.41
CA LEU A 237 -12.50 -7.10 1.68
C LEU A 237 -14.03 -7.04 1.57
N GLN A 238 -14.56 -6.06 0.84
CA GLN A 238 -16.01 -5.90 0.64
C GLN A 238 -16.59 -6.97 -0.29
N ALA A 239 -15.80 -7.47 -1.23
CA ALA A 239 -16.21 -8.49 -2.17
C ALA A 239 -16.15 -9.91 -1.58
N LEU A 240 -15.58 -10.11 -0.38
CA LEU A 240 -15.52 -11.41 0.26
C LEU A 240 -16.95 -11.86 0.64
N PRO A 241 -17.43 -12.99 0.09
CA PRO A 241 -18.77 -13.51 0.43
C PRO A 241 -18.83 -14.11 1.82
N THR A 242 -17.72 -14.67 2.31
CA THR A 242 -17.53 -15.28 3.62
C THR A 242 -16.10 -15.08 4.08
N VAL A 243 -15.84 -15.29 5.38
CA VAL A 243 -14.48 -15.26 5.91
C VAL A 243 -13.78 -16.59 5.58
N PRO A 244 -12.64 -16.58 4.85
CA PRO A 244 -11.85 -17.80 4.69
C PRO A 244 -11.44 -18.35 6.06
N LEU A 245 -11.58 -19.65 6.26
CA LEU A 245 -11.31 -20.30 7.56
C LEU A 245 -12.20 -19.78 8.70
N ALA A 246 -13.45 -19.40 8.41
CA ALA A 246 -14.39 -18.89 9.41
C ALA A 246 -14.62 -19.86 10.59
N GLU A 247 -14.66 -21.16 10.31
CA GLU A 247 -14.83 -22.20 11.34
C GLU A 247 -13.80 -22.03 12.46
N GLU A 248 -12.53 -21.90 12.10
CA GLU A 248 -11.43 -21.70 13.06
C GLU A 248 -11.32 -20.25 13.55
N LEU A 249 -11.40 -19.26 12.66
CA LEU A 249 -11.06 -17.87 12.96
C LEU A 249 -12.22 -17.06 13.56
N VAL A 250 -13.46 -17.42 13.25
CA VAL A 250 -14.66 -16.69 13.68
C VAL A 250 -15.42 -17.48 14.73
N TYR A 251 -15.61 -18.78 14.49
CA TYR A 251 -16.42 -19.64 15.35
C TYR A 251 -15.58 -20.42 16.38
N GLY A 252 -14.25 -20.31 16.34
CA GLY A 252 -13.35 -20.93 17.32
C GLY A 252 -13.38 -22.45 17.32
N GLN A 253 -13.74 -23.07 16.18
CA GLN A 253 -13.73 -24.52 16.02
C GLN A 253 -12.30 -25.04 15.96
N ALA A 254 -12.12 -26.31 16.34
CA ALA A 254 -10.82 -26.96 16.27
C ALA A 254 -10.34 -27.03 14.80
N PRO A 255 -9.06 -26.76 14.52
CA PRO A 255 -8.53 -26.81 13.15
C PRO A 255 -8.75 -28.17 12.49
N GLN A 256 -9.33 -28.16 11.30
CA GLN A 256 -9.50 -29.38 10.51
C GLN A 256 -8.22 -29.73 9.75
N ARG A 257 -8.14 -30.97 9.24
CA ARG A 257 -7.02 -31.42 8.41
C ARG A 257 -7.09 -30.83 6.99
N PRO A 258 -5.97 -30.46 6.37
CA PRO A 258 -5.97 -30.04 4.97
C PRO A 258 -6.30 -31.19 4.02
N SER A 259 -6.83 -30.87 2.85
CA SER A 259 -7.19 -31.86 1.82
C SER A 259 -5.98 -32.47 1.10
N TYR A 260 -4.83 -31.79 1.11
CA TYR A 260 -3.63 -32.19 0.38
C TYR A 260 -2.72 -33.18 1.14
N LEU A 261 -2.97 -33.42 2.44
CA LEU A 261 -2.15 -34.32 3.26
C LEU A 261 -3.01 -35.17 4.21
N SER A 262 -2.83 -36.49 4.16
CA SER A 262 -3.42 -37.46 5.11
C SER A 262 -2.57 -37.61 6.39
N ALA A 263 -3.16 -38.19 7.46
CA ALA A 263 -2.46 -38.44 8.72
C ALA A 263 -1.14 -39.19 8.52
N ALA A 264 -1.22 -40.32 7.79
CA ALA A 264 -0.07 -41.18 7.55
C ALA A 264 1.03 -40.47 6.76
N GLN A 265 0.66 -39.58 5.82
CA GLN A 265 1.64 -38.76 5.09
C GLN A 265 2.29 -37.71 5.98
N VAL A 266 1.54 -37.07 6.89
CA VAL A 266 2.10 -36.13 7.86
C VAL A 266 3.13 -36.84 8.74
N GLU A 267 2.75 -37.98 9.33
CA GLU A 267 3.65 -38.80 10.17
C GLU A 267 4.91 -39.22 9.40
N ALA A 268 4.76 -39.69 8.16
CA ALA A 268 5.89 -40.07 7.30
C ALA A 268 6.82 -38.88 6.99
N VAL A 269 6.27 -37.70 6.70
CA VAL A 269 7.06 -36.50 6.43
C VAL A 269 7.82 -36.05 7.68
N VAL A 270 7.17 -36.05 8.84
CA VAL A 270 7.81 -35.66 10.12
C VAL A 270 8.94 -36.64 10.46
N ALA A 271 8.70 -37.95 10.32
CA ALA A 271 9.72 -38.97 10.56
C ALA A 271 10.92 -38.84 9.61
N GLN A 272 10.68 -38.57 8.32
CA GLN A 272 11.75 -38.33 7.35
C GLN A 272 12.57 -37.08 7.70
N GLN A 273 11.92 -35.97 8.07
CA GLN A 273 12.63 -34.75 8.47
C GLN A 273 13.44 -34.95 9.74
N GLN A 274 12.94 -35.74 10.70
CA GLN A 274 13.69 -36.10 11.91
C GLN A 274 14.98 -36.85 11.56
N LEU A 275 14.90 -37.81 10.62
CA LEU A 275 16.06 -38.58 10.19
C LEU A 275 17.08 -37.71 9.43
N ASP A 276 16.60 -36.91 8.47
CA ASP A 276 17.45 -36.02 7.67
C ASP A 276 18.21 -35.00 8.54
N THR A 277 17.53 -34.46 9.55
CA THR A 277 18.13 -33.50 10.47
C THR A 277 19.14 -34.17 11.40
N GLN A 278 18.83 -35.37 11.92
CA GLN A 278 19.78 -36.18 12.69
C GLN A 278 21.05 -36.50 11.90
N LEU A 279 20.93 -36.88 10.63
CA LEU A 279 22.08 -37.12 9.73
C LEU A 279 22.91 -35.86 9.52
N ALA A 280 22.29 -34.68 9.53
CA ALA A 280 22.96 -33.38 9.50
C ALA A 280 23.52 -32.94 10.86
N GLY A 281 23.52 -33.80 11.88
CA GLY A 281 24.04 -33.52 13.22
C GLY A 281 23.15 -32.62 14.07
N ARG A 282 21.86 -32.49 13.74
CA ARG A 282 20.89 -31.65 14.46
C ARG A 282 19.58 -32.39 14.65
N ALA A 283 19.20 -32.79 15.86
CA ALA A 283 17.87 -33.35 16.07
C ALA A 283 16.82 -32.23 16.17
N LEU A 284 15.62 -32.40 15.60
CA LEU A 284 14.50 -31.55 15.98
C LEU A 284 14.17 -31.82 17.45
N ASP A 285 14.01 -30.75 18.21
CA ASP A 285 13.48 -30.88 19.56
C ASP A 285 11.97 -31.22 19.51
N PRO A 286 11.39 -31.76 20.60
CA PRO A 286 9.99 -32.17 20.61
C PRO A 286 8.99 -31.06 20.21
N SER A 287 9.28 -29.80 20.54
CA SER A 287 8.41 -28.67 20.19
C SER A 287 8.48 -28.33 18.70
N GLN A 288 9.65 -28.49 18.08
CA GLN A 288 9.85 -28.35 16.64
C GLN A 288 9.15 -29.46 15.85
N ALA A 289 9.25 -30.71 16.33
CA ALA A 289 8.54 -31.84 15.74
C ALA A 289 7.02 -31.65 15.81
N ALA A 290 6.49 -31.26 16.98
CA ALA A 290 5.08 -30.95 17.15
C ALA A 290 4.61 -29.76 16.28
N ALA A 291 5.44 -28.73 16.14
CA ALA A 291 5.13 -27.59 15.27
C ALA A 291 5.06 -28.00 13.79
N LEU A 292 5.93 -28.91 13.34
CA LEU A 292 5.91 -29.46 11.99
C LEU A 292 4.67 -30.32 11.77
N GLU A 293 4.34 -31.20 12.73
CA GLU A 293 3.14 -32.04 12.68
C GLU A 293 1.85 -31.20 12.61
N HIS A 294 1.69 -30.21 13.50
CA HIS A 294 0.54 -29.31 13.47
C HIS A 294 0.49 -28.48 12.18
N GLY A 295 1.64 -27.94 11.73
CA GLY A 295 1.69 -27.13 10.50
C GLY A 295 1.34 -27.91 9.23
N LEU A 296 1.60 -29.22 9.18
CA LEU A 296 1.21 -30.09 8.05
C LEU A 296 -0.18 -30.70 8.21
N GLY A 297 -0.60 -30.93 9.45
CA GLY A 297 -1.82 -31.66 9.79
C GLY A 297 -3.05 -30.79 9.99
N GLN A 298 -2.92 -29.46 10.05
CA GLN A 298 -4.00 -28.53 10.32
C GLN A 298 -4.11 -27.47 9.21
N ARG A 299 -5.34 -27.10 8.85
CA ARG A 299 -5.64 -26.00 7.90
C ARG A 299 -5.23 -24.63 8.46
N VAL A 300 -5.17 -24.52 9.79
CA VAL A 300 -4.70 -23.33 10.52
C VAL A 300 -3.81 -23.78 11.66
N ALA A 301 -2.58 -23.28 11.69
CA ALA A 301 -1.63 -23.54 12.77
C ALA A 301 -0.93 -22.25 13.19
N LEU A 302 -0.75 -22.07 14.51
CA LEU A 302 0.02 -20.95 15.07
C LEU A 302 1.32 -21.49 15.67
N ILE A 303 2.44 -21.13 15.08
CA ILE A 303 3.77 -21.51 15.56
C ILE A 303 4.41 -20.32 16.27
N GLN A 304 4.48 -20.40 17.60
CA GLN A 304 5.09 -19.38 18.44
C GLN A 304 6.47 -19.84 18.93
N GLY A 305 7.45 -18.95 18.88
CA GLY A 305 8.78 -19.22 19.44
C GLY A 305 9.57 -17.94 19.69
N PRO A 306 10.36 -17.85 20.78
CA PRO A 306 11.32 -16.76 21.02
C PRO A 306 12.32 -16.54 19.86
N PRO A 307 13.05 -15.42 19.82
CA PRO A 307 14.15 -15.23 18.88
C PRO A 307 15.15 -16.40 18.92
N GLY A 308 15.62 -16.88 17.77
CA GLY A 308 16.59 -17.98 17.68
C GLY A 308 16.04 -19.40 17.81
N THR A 309 14.74 -19.60 18.07
CA THR A 309 14.13 -20.95 18.26
C THR A 309 13.80 -21.71 16.99
N GLY A 310 14.29 -21.27 15.83
CA GLY A 310 14.14 -22.02 14.58
C GLY A 310 12.78 -21.88 13.87
N LYS A 311 11.98 -20.83 14.13
CA LYS A 311 10.73 -20.57 13.38
C LYS A 311 10.91 -20.58 11.86
N THR A 312 11.93 -19.89 11.36
CA THR A 312 12.29 -19.89 9.93
C THR A 312 12.63 -21.30 9.46
N PHE A 313 13.37 -22.05 10.27
CA PHE A 313 13.75 -23.42 9.97
C PHE A 313 12.53 -24.35 9.86
N ILE A 314 11.55 -24.23 10.76
CA ILE A 314 10.26 -24.93 10.65
C ILE A 314 9.51 -24.53 9.38
N GLY A 315 9.39 -23.24 9.07
CA GLY A 315 8.74 -22.78 7.83
C GLY A 315 9.40 -23.32 6.55
N VAL A 316 10.73 -23.43 6.56
CA VAL A 316 11.53 -24.01 5.47
C VAL A 316 11.35 -25.53 5.36
N MET A 317 11.00 -26.23 6.44
CA MET A 317 10.63 -27.65 6.38
C MET A 317 9.18 -27.86 5.92
N LEU A 318 8.26 -26.98 6.36
CA LEU A 318 6.86 -27.00 5.95
C LEU A 318 6.69 -26.77 4.45
N SER A 319 7.38 -25.78 3.88
CA SER A 319 7.12 -25.34 2.51
C SER A 319 7.38 -26.43 1.46
N PRO A 320 8.54 -27.12 1.42
CA PRO A 320 8.77 -28.22 0.48
C PRO A 320 7.81 -29.39 0.69
N ALA A 321 7.43 -29.66 1.94
CA ALA A 321 6.46 -30.72 2.24
C ALA A 321 5.08 -30.39 1.65
N ILE A 322 4.60 -29.16 1.79
CA ILE A 322 3.32 -28.72 1.20
C ILE A 322 3.41 -28.69 -0.33
N VAL A 323 4.47 -28.10 -0.92
CA VAL A 323 4.64 -28.04 -2.39
C VAL A 323 4.64 -29.42 -3.04
N ARG A 324 5.23 -30.43 -2.39
CA ARG A 324 5.29 -31.79 -2.96
C ARG A 324 3.95 -32.53 -2.94
N HIS A 325 3.04 -32.13 -2.07
CA HIS A 325 1.76 -32.83 -1.85
C HIS A 325 0.54 -32.01 -2.30
N SER A 326 0.74 -30.76 -2.71
CA SER A 326 -0.30 -29.86 -3.21
C SER A 326 0.00 -29.44 -4.65
N GLN A 327 -1.05 -29.24 -5.46
CA GLN A 327 -0.94 -28.62 -6.78
C GLN A 327 -1.10 -27.09 -6.73
N GLU A 328 -1.36 -26.54 -5.54
CA GLU A 328 -1.60 -25.12 -5.34
C GLU A 328 -0.30 -24.32 -5.18
N THR A 329 -0.39 -23.01 -5.46
CA THR A 329 0.73 -22.09 -5.21
C THR A 329 0.75 -21.65 -3.75
N ILE A 330 1.91 -21.72 -3.10
CA ILE A 330 2.09 -21.19 -1.74
C ILE A 330 2.32 -19.68 -1.80
N LEU A 331 1.52 -18.93 -1.06
CA LEU A 331 1.74 -17.50 -0.82
C LEU A 331 2.51 -17.30 0.49
N CYS A 332 3.77 -16.86 0.39
CA CYS A 332 4.59 -16.51 1.54
C CYS A 332 4.50 -15.00 1.83
N VAL A 333 4.06 -14.63 3.04
CA VAL A 333 3.93 -13.24 3.48
C VAL A 333 4.79 -13.02 4.72
N CYS A 334 5.62 -11.98 4.71
CA CYS A 334 6.40 -11.55 5.88
C CYS A 334 6.26 -10.05 6.08
N TYR A 335 6.45 -9.61 7.33
CA TYR A 335 6.34 -8.19 7.69
C TYR A 335 7.45 -7.32 7.07
N THR A 336 8.66 -7.87 6.91
CA THR A 336 9.81 -7.13 6.34
C THR A 336 10.32 -7.80 5.07
N ASN A 337 10.83 -6.99 4.14
CA ASN A 337 11.48 -7.49 2.93
C ASN A 337 12.65 -8.41 3.28
N HIS A 338 13.50 -8.00 4.23
CA HIS A 338 14.65 -8.79 4.64
C HIS A 338 14.28 -10.19 5.17
N ALA A 339 13.22 -10.30 5.97
CA ALA A 339 12.78 -11.60 6.48
C ALA A 339 12.23 -12.51 5.36
N LEU A 340 11.51 -11.92 4.39
CA LEU A 340 11.02 -12.65 3.23
C LEU A 340 12.19 -13.13 2.36
N ASP A 341 13.15 -12.26 2.06
CA ASP A 341 14.27 -12.58 1.19
C ASP A 341 15.12 -13.71 1.79
N GLN A 342 15.44 -13.64 3.09
CA GLN A 342 16.12 -14.74 3.81
C GLN A 342 15.33 -16.06 3.75
N PHE A 343 14.00 -15.99 3.86
CA PHE A 343 13.16 -17.18 3.79
C PHE A 343 13.19 -17.80 2.39
N LEU A 344 13.09 -16.99 1.34
CA LEU A 344 13.13 -17.46 -0.05
C LEU A 344 14.51 -18.03 -0.43
N GLU A 345 15.60 -17.40 0.02
CA GLU A 345 16.95 -17.94 -0.13
C GLU A 345 17.07 -19.35 0.48
N ALA A 346 16.54 -19.55 1.69
CA ALA A 346 16.54 -20.86 2.32
C ALA A 346 15.66 -21.89 1.57
N LEU A 347 14.59 -21.47 0.89
CA LEU A 347 13.79 -22.35 0.04
C LEU A 347 14.54 -22.73 -1.26
N LEU A 348 15.31 -21.80 -1.84
CA LEU A 348 16.17 -22.07 -3.00
C LEU A 348 17.23 -23.11 -2.65
N ASP A 349 17.86 -22.99 -1.48
CA ASP A 349 18.82 -23.98 -0.96
C ASP A 349 18.19 -25.37 -0.77
N LYS A 350 16.88 -25.43 -0.49
CA LYS A 350 16.09 -26.67 -0.42
C LYS A 350 15.57 -27.16 -1.78
N GLY A 351 15.95 -26.49 -2.87
CA GLY A 351 15.65 -26.89 -4.24
C GLY A 351 14.30 -26.43 -4.78
N ILE A 352 13.57 -25.56 -4.06
CA ILE A 352 12.36 -24.92 -4.60
C ILE A 352 12.81 -23.76 -5.49
N LYS A 353 12.71 -23.94 -6.82
CA LYS A 353 13.21 -22.96 -7.80
C LYS A 353 12.12 -22.13 -8.48
N ASP A 354 10.88 -22.61 -8.45
CA ASP A 354 9.74 -21.90 -9.03
C ASP A 354 9.17 -20.91 -8.00
N ILE A 355 9.87 -19.78 -7.83
CA ILE A 355 9.55 -18.75 -6.84
C ILE A 355 9.43 -17.41 -7.55
N VAL A 356 8.33 -16.68 -7.26
CA VAL A 356 8.12 -15.30 -7.70
C VAL A 356 8.10 -14.38 -6.48
N ARG A 357 9.06 -13.45 -6.40
CA ARG A 357 9.11 -12.40 -5.38
C ARG A 357 8.34 -11.16 -5.84
N ILE A 358 7.29 -10.80 -5.11
CA ILE A 358 6.46 -9.60 -5.37
C ILE A 358 6.72 -8.55 -4.29
N GLY A 359 6.98 -7.30 -4.68
CA GLY A 359 7.29 -6.19 -3.77
C GLY A 359 8.80 -5.90 -3.68
N GLY A 360 9.16 -4.63 -3.45
CA GLY A 360 10.53 -4.13 -3.43
C GLY A 360 10.75 -3.05 -2.39
#